data_AF-A0A1N7QRC9-F1
#
_entry.id   AF-A0A1N7QRC9-F1
#
_cell.length_a   1.000
_cell.length_b   1.000
_cell.length_c   1.000
_cell.angle_alpha   90.00
_cell.angle_beta   90.00
_cell.angle_gamma   90.00
#
_symmetry.space_group_name_H-M   'P 1'
#
loop_
_entity.id
_entity.type
_entity.pdbx_description
1 polymer ?
#
loop_
_entity_poly.entity_id
_entity_poly.type
_entity_poly.pdbx_seq_one_letter_code
_entity_poly.pdbx_strand_id
1 'polypeptide(L)'
;MGTKTIYWEKLISCTVVLALGVLFCIYAEKGKQERKKKRNLHPRYTVGVVTDHYNPLRGGAVIGYEFTVYWRKYSDKRSWPRGFGNFPPKGQRYFVKFEEDDPYNAEFLIDSPFVKDNLEIPENGWKQLPQ
;
A
#
# COMPACT_ATOMS: atom_id res chain seq x y z
N MET A 1 33.01 10.63 -42.24
CA MET A 1 33.09 9.36 -41.47
C MET A 1 32.62 9.46 -40.01
N GLY A 2 32.15 10.62 -39.51
CA GLY A 2 31.83 10.79 -38.07
C GLY A 2 30.37 10.63 -37.65
N THR A 3 29.41 10.50 -38.58
CA THR A 3 27.98 10.44 -38.20
C THR A 3 27.59 9.06 -37.66
N LYS A 4 28.07 7.97 -38.29
CA LYS A 4 27.72 6.59 -37.89
C LYS A 4 28.15 6.24 -36.46
N THR A 5 29.32 6.68 -36.01
CA THR A 5 29.82 6.44 -34.65
C THR A 5 28.96 7.13 -33.59
N ILE A 6 28.56 8.38 -33.84
CA ILE A 6 27.65 9.13 -32.95
C ILE A 6 26.28 8.44 -32.82
N TYR A 7 25.75 7.85 -33.91
CA TYR A 7 24.49 7.10 -33.85
C TYR A 7 24.60 5.84 -32.99
N TRP A 8 25.71 5.10 -33.08
CA TRP A 8 25.92 3.88 -32.30
C TRP A 8 26.11 4.15 -30.81
N GLU A 9 26.85 5.19 -30.43
CA GLU A 9 27.01 5.58 -29.02
C GLU A 9 25.68 5.98 -28.38
N LYS A 10 24.84 6.71 -29.11
CA LYS A 10 23.49 7.09 -28.67
C LYS A 10 22.58 5.88 -28.52
N LEU A 11 22.66 4.92 -29.44
CA LEU A 11 21.88 3.70 -29.39
C LEU A 11 22.24 2.85 -28.17
N ILE A 12 23.54 2.64 -27.92
CA ILE A 12 24.03 1.91 -26.74
C ILE A 12 23.57 2.61 -25.45
N SER A 13 23.73 3.93 -25.36
CA SER A 13 23.32 4.71 -24.19
C SER A 13 21.82 4.58 -23.92
N CYS A 14 20.98 4.64 -24.97
CA CYS A 14 19.54 4.45 -24.86
C CYS A 14 19.19 3.04 -24.34
N THR A 15 19.84 2.00 -24.89
CA THR A 15 19.62 0.61 -24.45
C THR A 15 20.02 0.40 -22.98
N VAL A 16 21.14 0.97 -22.53
CA VAL A 16 21.57 0.87 -21.13
C VAL A 16 20.58 1.53 -20.18
N VAL A 17 20.09 2.73 -20.52
CA VAL A 17 19.08 3.44 -19.71
C VAL A 17 17.78 2.64 -19.62
N LEU A 18 17.32 2.06 -20.74
CA LEU A 18 16.14 1.20 -20.74
C LEU A 18 16.33 -0.06 -19.88
N ALA A 19 17.49 -0.72 -20.00
CA ALA A 19 17.79 -1.91 -19.20
C ALA A 19 17.81 -1.60 -17.69
N LEU A 20 18.42 -0.48 -17.29
CA LEU A 20 18.42 -0.01 -15.90
C LEU A 20 17.01 0.31 -15.40
N GLY A 21 16.18 0.94 -16.23
CA GLY A 21 14.78 1.21 -15.93
C GLY A 21 13.98 -0.07 -15.68
N VAL A 22 14.15 -1.08 -16.53
CA VAL A 22 13.50 -2.40 -16.37
C VAL A 22 13.95 -3.09 -15.09
N LEU A 23 15.26 -3.10 -14.80
CA LEU A 23 15.79 -3.67 -13.56
C LEU A 23 15.23 -2.98 -12.32
N PHE A 24 15.12 -1.65 -12.35
CA PHE A 24 14.50 -0.88 -11.27
C PHE A 24 13.02 -1.26 -11.07
N CYS A 25 12.24 -1.40 -12.14
CA CYS A 25 10.85 -1.85 -12.07
C CYS A 25 10.73 -3.25 -11.43
N ILE A 26 11.57 -4.20 -11.85
CA ILE A 26 11.57 -5.56 -11.29
C ILE A 26 11.92 -5.54 -9.80
N TYR A 27 12.93 -4.76 -9.40
CA TYR A 27 13.31 -4.62 -7.99
C TYR A 27 12.18 -4.03 -7.14
N ALA A 28 11.51 -2.98 -7.64
CA ALA A 28 10.39 -2.35 -6.96
C ALA A 28 9.18 -3.30 -6.80
N GLU A 29 8.88 -4.13 -7.80
CA GLU A 29 7.82 -5.13 -7.70
C GLU A 29 8.15 -6.25 -6.71
N LYS A 30 9.39 -6.76 -6.73
CA LYS A 30 9.84 -7.77 -5.76
C LYS A 30 9.68 -7.28 -4.33
N GLY A 31 10.08 -6.04 -4.03
CA GLY A 31 9.90 -5.45 -2.70
C GLY A 31 8.43 -5.41 -2.25
N LYS A 32 7.49 -5.13 -3.15
CA LYS A 32 6.04 -5.17 -2.84
C LYS A 32 5.55 -6.59 -2.56
N GLN A 33 6.00 -7.57 -3.35
CA GLN A 33 5.63 -8.97 -3.15
C GLN A 33 6.19 -9.52 -1.85
N GLU A 34 7.44 -9.19 -1.50
CA GLU A 34 8.06 -9.59 -0.23
C GLU A 34 7.33 -9.01 0.97
N ARG A 35 6.99 -7.72 0.95
CA ARG A 35 6.16 -7.09 1.99
C ARG A 35 4.81 -7.80 2.14
N LYS A 36 4.11 -8.07 1.02
CA LYS A 36 2.85 -8.81 1.04
C LYS A 36 3.03 -10.22 1.64
N LYS A 37 4.10 -10.92 1.26
CA LYS A 37 4.42 -12.26 1.78
C LYS A 37 4.65 -12.23 3.28
N LYS A 38 5.49 -11.31 3.78
CA LYS A 38 5.77 -11.15 5.22
C LYS A 38 4.51 -10.84 6.03
N ARG A 39 3.71 -9.86 5.59
CA ARG A 39 2.40 -9.54 6.20
C ARG A 39 1.45 -10.74 6.24
N ASN A 40 1.56 -11.67 5.29
CA ASN A 40 0.70 -12.84 5.24
C ASN A 40 1.21 -14.03 6.09
N LEU A 41 2.49 -14.06 6.47
CA LEU A 41 3.06 -15.13 7.31
C LEU A 41 2.61 -15.00 8.77
N HIS A 42 2.67 -13.77 9.30
CA HIS A 42 2.25 -13.46 10.67
C HIS A 42 1.29 -12.27 10.68
N PRO A 43 0.06 -12.45 10.17
CA PRO A 43 -0.88 -11.36 10.04
C PRO A 43 -1.49 -10.98 11.40
N ARG A 44 -1.58 -9.69 11.64
CA ARG A 44 -2.41 -9.10 12.69
C ARG A 44 -3.41 -8.14 12.10
N TYR A 45 -4.49 -7.91 12.83
CA TYR A 45 -5.62 -7.10 12.37
C TYR A 45 -5.95 -6.05 13.41
N THR A 46 -6.22 -4.83 12.96
CA THR A 46 -6.68 -3.72 13.79
C THR A 46 -7.74 -2.93 13.02
N VAL A 47 -8.19 -1.82 13.57
CA VAL A 47 -9.13 -0.91 12.94
C VAL A 47 -8.40 0.34 12.48
N GLY A 48 -8.54 0.65 11.20
CA GLY A 48 -8.11 1.91 10.61
C GLY A 48 -9.30 2.84 10.42
N VAL A 49 -9.05 4.13 10.60
CA VAL A 49 -10.01 5.21 10.41
C VAL A 49 -9.60 6.00 9.18
N VAL A 50 -10.56 6.24 8.28
CA VAL A 50 -10.37 7.12 7.13
C VAL A 50 -10.20 8.56 7.60
N THR A 51 -9.10 9.22 7.24
CA THR A 51 -8.78 10.58 7.68
C THR A 51 -8.77 11.58 6.55
N ASP A 52 -8.43 11.14 5.33
CA ASP A 52 -8.34 12.04 4.20
C ASP A 52 -8.69 11.40 2.85
N HIS A 53 -9.07 12.26 1.91
CA HIS A 53 -9.34 11.89 0.53
C HIS A 53 -8.62 12.86 -0.39
N TYR A 54 -7.92 12.33 -1.38
CA TYR A 54 -7.37 13.18 -2.43
C TYR A 54 -7.41 12.49 -3.78
N ASN A 55 -7.60 13.30 -4.81
CA ASN A 55 -7.63 12.87 -6.20
C ASN A 55 -6.36 13.39 -6.89
N PRO A 56 -5.33 12.54 -7.09
CA PRO A 56 -4.16 12.97 -7.84
C PRO A 56 -4.52 13.25 -9.30
N LEU A 57 -3.79 14.18 -9.94
CA LEU A 57 -3.97 14.52 -11.37
C LEU A 57 -3.87 13.30 -12.30
N ARG A 58 -3.07 12.30 -11.90
CA ARG A 58 -2.96 11.01 -12.58
C ARG A 58 -3.19 9.88 -11.57
N GLY A 59 -4.05 8.93 -11.94
CA GLY A 59 -4.30 7.72 -11.17
C GLY A 59 -5.77 7.51 -10.83
N GLY A 60 -5.99 6.67 -9.80
CA GLY A 60 -7.26 6.55 -9.09
C GLY A 60 -7.27 7.49 -7.89
N ALA A 61 -8.45 7.68 -7.33
CA ALA A 61 -8.62 8.40 -6.09
C ALA A 61 -7.88 7.67 -4.95
N VAL A 62 -7.45 8.40 -3.92
CA VAL A 62 -6.63 7.86 -2.84
C VAL A 62 -7.23 8.25 -1.49
N ILE A 63 -7.14 7.32 -0.55
CA ILE A 63 -7.64 7.46 0.80
C ILE A 63 -6.46 7.43 1.76
N GLY A 64 -6.37 8.43 2.63
CA GLY A 64 -5.51 8.41 3.80
C GLY A 64 -6.25 7.76 4.96
N TYR A 65 -5.56 6.89 5.69
CA TYR A 65 -6.09 6.26 6.89
C TYR A 65 -5.06 6.24 8.01
N GLU A 66 -5.55 6.15 9.24
CA GLU A 66 -4.74 6.06 10.45
C GLU A 66 -5.20 4.87 11.28
N PHE A 67 -4.27 4.22 11.98
CA PHE A 67 -4.58 3.11 12.89
C PHE A 67 -3.61 3.11 14.07
N THR A 68 -4.01 2.45 15.16
CA THR A 68 -3.21 2.37 16.39
C THR A 68 -2.92 0.92 16.74
N VAL A 69 -1.65 0.62 17.05
CA VAL A 69 -1.18 -0.67 17.57
C VAL A 69 -0.04 -0.38 18.54
N TYR A 70 0.05 -1.08 19.68
CA TYR A 70 1.06 -0.87 20.71
C TYR A 70 1.13 0.60 21.19
N TRP A 71 -0.04 1.23 21.33
CA TRP A 71 -0.19 2.65 21.70
C TRP A 71 0.48 3.64 20.72
N ARG A 72 0.94 3.17 19.56
CA ARG A 72 1.55 3.99 18.52
C ARG A 72 0.58 4.17 17.37
N LYS A 73 0.53 5.40 16.88
CA LYS A 73 -0.30 5.78 15.74
C LYS A 73 0.49 5.66 14.45
N TYR A 74 -0.10 5.01 13.48
CA TYR A 74 0.43 4.82 12.14
C TYR A 74 -0.51 5.47 11.12
N SER A 75 0.04 5.91 9.99
CA SER A 75 -0.72 6.48 8.90
C SER A 75 -0.19 5.97 7.58
N ASP A 76 -1.09 5.70 6.64
CA ASP A 76 -0.73 5.28 5.29
C ASP A 76 -1.85 5.66 4.31
N LYS A 77 -1.63 5.37 3.03
CA LYS A 77 -2.50 5.73 1.93
C LYS A 77 -2.79 4.51 1.08
N ARG A 78 -4.05 4.36 0.65
CA ARG A 78 -4.46 3.31 -0.28
C ARG A 78 -5.21 3.90 -1.47
N SER A 79 -4.86 3.45 -2.67
CA SER A 79 -5.65 3.77 -3.86
C SER A 79 -7.01 3.10 -3.77
N TRP A 80 -8.04 3.88 -4.02
CA TRP A 80 -9.40 3.41 -4.17
C TRP A 80 -9.64 2.99 -5.62
N PRO A 81 -9.97 1.71 -5.89
CA PRO A 81 -10.16 1.23 -7.25
C PRO A 81 -11.34 1.96 -7.93
N ARG A 82 -11.20 2.26 -9.22
CA ARG A 82 -12.32 2.79 -10.00
C ARG A 82 -13.44 1.75 -10.09
N GLY A 83 -14.67 2.19 -9.92
CA GLY A 83 -15.84 1.30 -9.90
C GLY A 83 -16.07 0.60 -8.55
N PHE A 84 -15.19 0.80 -7.57
CA PHE A 84 -15.40 0.27 -6.22
C PHE A 84 -16.33 1.19 -5.43
N GLY A 85 -17.64 1.08 -5.64
CA GLY A 85 -18.67 1.80 -4.88
C GLY A 85 -18.42 3.31 -4.71
N ASN A 86 -18.99 3.87 -3.65
CA ASN A 86 -18.76 5.26 -3.27
C ASN A 86 -17.51 5.40 -2.41
N PHE A 87 -16.89 6.58 -2.44
CA PHE A 87 -15.83 6.92 -1.50
C PHE A 87 -16.34 6.80 -0.05
N PRO A 88 -15.60 6.13 0.84
CA PRO A 88 -15.99 6.07 2.23
C PRO A 88 -15.93 7.46 2.84
N PRO A 89 -16.83 7.82 3.77
CA PRO A 89 -16.74 9.11 4.45
C PRO A 89 -15.53 9.15 5.40
N LYS A 90 -15.03 10.36 5.71
CA LYS A 90 -14.04 10.54 6.78
C LYS A 90 -14.61 10.04 8.10
N GLY A 91 -13.79 9.39 8.90
CA GLY A 91 -14.21 8.72 10.14
C GLY A 91 -14.70 7.28 9.94
N GLN A 92 -14.98 6.85 8.70
CA GLN A 92 -15.36 5.46 8.44
C GLN A 92 -14.24 4.51 8.85
N ARG A 93 -14.62 3.41 9.49
CA ARG A 93 -13.71 2.40 10.02
C ARG A 93 -13.66 1.18 9.11
N TYR A 94 -12.46 0.66 8.90
CA TYR A 94 -12.19 -0.55 8.15
C TYR A 94 -11.15 -1.40 8.88
N PHE A 95 -11.12 -2.69 8.57
CA PHE A 95 -10.02 -3.52 9.04
C PHE A 95 -8.70 -3.14 8.36
N VAL A 96 -7.63 -3.16 9.14
CA VAL A 96 -6.26 -3.02 8.65
C VAL A 96 -5.51 -4.29 8.99
N LYS A 97 -4.93 -4.93 7.98
CA LYS A 97 -4.02 -6.07 8.13
C LYS A 97 -2.60 -5.56 8.21
N PHE A 98 -1.79 -6.01 9.15
CA PHE A 98 -0.38 -5.60 9.28
C PHE A 98 0.51 -6.79 9.67
N GLU A 99 1.82 -6.66 9.45
CA GLU A 99 2.83 -7.62 9.91
C GLU A 99 3.10 -7.41 11.41
N GLU A 100 3.06 -8.48 12.19
CA GLU A 100 3.22 -8.42 13.66
C GLU A 100 4.48 -7.65 14.11
N ASP A 101 5.60 -7.90 13.44
CA ASP A 101 6.91 -7.31 13.77
C ASP A 101 7.17 -5.96 13.07
N ASP A 102 6.39 -5.62 12.04
CA ASP A 102 6.50 -4.36 11.29
C ASP A 102 5.12 -3.79 10.95
N PRO A 103 4.49 -3.03 11.86
CA PRO A 103 3.18 -2.42 11.61
C PRO A 103 3.16 -1.43 10.45
N TYR A 104 4.29 -0.92 9.95
CA TYR A 104 4.32 -0.08 8.74
C TYR A 104 4.03 -0.90 7.49
N ASN A 105 4.23 -2.20 7.52
CA ASN A 105 3.80 -3.11 6.47
C ASN A 105 2.31 -3.44 6.61
N ALA A 106 1.47 -2.42 6.48
CA ALA A 106 0.03 -2.50 6.63
C ALA A 106 -0.72 -2.55 5.29
N GLU A 107 -1.97 -3.00 5.36
CA GLU A 107 -2.89 -3.08 4.25
C GLU A 107 -4.31 -2.79 4.74
N PHE A 108 -4.88 -1.69 4.27
CA PHE A 108 -6.28 -1.32 4.52
C PHE A 108 -7.25 -2.20 3.72
N LEU A 109 -8.12 -2.95 4.39
CA LEU A 109 -9.01 -3.93 3.77
C LEU A 109 -10.30 -3.25 3.30
N ILE A 110 -10.28 -2.73 2.08
CA ILE A 110 -11.39 -1.99 1.46
C ILE A 110 -12.70 -2.81 1.42
N ASP A 111 -12.60 -4.12 1.23
CA ASP A 111 -13.74 -5.05 1.16
C ASP A 111 -14.31 -5.43 2.54
N SER A 112 -13.73 -4.91 3.63
CA SER A 112 -14.05 -5.34 5.00
C SER A 112 -14.26 -4.12 5.91
N PRO A 113 -15.41 -3.42 5.78
CA PRO A 113 -15.77 -2.35 6.69
C PRO A 113 -15.89 -2.89 8.12
N PHE A 114 -15.46 -2.08 9.09
CA PHE A 114 -15.61 -2.40 10.49
C PHE A 114 -16.97 -1.90 10.98
N VAL A 115 -17.80 -2.80 11.53
CA VAL A 115 -19.22 -2.52 11.83
C VAL A 115 -19.56 -2.62 13.33
N LYS A 116 -18.64 -3.11 14.17
CA LYS A 116 -18.91 -3.40 15.59
C LYS A 116 -18.19 -2.43 16.52
N ASP A 117 -18.85 -1.36 16.94
CA ASP A 117 -18.25 -0.36 17.83
C ASP A 117 -17.91 -0.86 19.24
N ASN A 118 -18.53 -1.96 19.69
CA ASN A 118 -18.31 -2.54 21.02
C ASN A 118 -17.19 -3.59 21.06
N LEU A 119 -16.50 -3.84 19.93
CA LEU A 119 -15.43 -4.82 19.91
C LEU A 119 -14.13 -4.17 20.42
N GLU A 120 -13.63 -4.67 21.55
CA GLU A 120 -12.35 -4.23 22.09
C GLU A 120 -11.21 -4.61 21.14
N ILE A 121 -10.38 -3.62 20.81
CA ILE A 121 -9.22 -3.79 19.93
C ILE A 121 -8.03 -4.15 20.83
N PRO A 122 -7.46 -5.36 20.72
CA PRO A 122 -6.27 -5.73 21.46
C PRO A 122 -5.11 -4.78 21.12
N GLU A 123 -4.25 -4.52 22.08
CA GLU A 123 -3.09 -3.64 21.88
C GLU A 123 -2.22 -4.07 20.69
N ASN A 124 -2.03 -5.37 20.51
CA ASN A 124 -1.27 -5.98 19.41
C ASN A 124 -2.13 -6.40 18.20
N GLY A 125 -3.40 -5.99 18.18
CA GLY A 125 -4.38 -6.42 17.19
C GLY A 125 -4.81 -7.88 17.31
N TRP A 126 -5.86 -8.23 16.59
CA TRP A 126 -6.36 -9.60 16.52
C TRP A 126 -5.45 -10.50 15.67
N LYS A 127 -5.31 -11.77 16.07
CA LYS A 127 -4.64 -12.80 15.24
C LYS A 127 -5.43 -13.18 14.00
N GLN A 128 -6.75 -12.98 14.04
CA GLN A 128 -7.69 -13.32 12.99
C GLN A 128 -8.73 -12.20 12.88
N LEU A 129 -9.35 -12.08 11.71
CA LEU A 129 -10.48 -11.17 11.55
C LEU A 129 -11.62 -11.61 12.48
N PRO A 130 -12.09 -10.72 13.38
CA PRO A 130 -13.22 -11.03 14.25
C PRO A 130 -14.50 -11.15 13.43
N GLN A 131 -15.34 -12.14 13.77
CA GLN A 131 -16.67 -12.36 13.17
C GLN A 131 -17.74 -11.53 13.88
#